data_AF-A0AAW2X036-F1
#
_entry.id   AF-A0AAW2X036-F1
#
_cell.length_a   1.000
_cell.length_b   1.000
_cell.length_c   1.000
_cell.angle_alpha   90.00
_cell.angle_beta   90.00
_cell.angle_gamma   90.00
#
_symmetry.space_group_name_H-M   'P 1'
#
loop_
_entity.id
_entity.type
_entity.pdbx_description
1 polymer ?
#
loop_
_entity_poly.entity_id
_entity_poly.type
_entity_poly.pdbx_seq_one_letter_code
_entity_poly.pdbx_strand_id
1 'polypeptide(L)'
;MDNMDGAELYGRVLTVNYALPERIKGGEQGWAAQPIWADADTWFERQQQEQEMQRLQAEQQGAMQAAEDLHRKKMAKEREGEKEGGLKQNAGA
;
A
#
# COMPACT_ATOMS: atom_id res chain seq x y z
N MET A 1 53.91 -7.71 -27.10
CA MET A 1 52.86 -7.84 -28.14
C MET A 1 52.10 -6.54 -28.10
N ASP A 2 52.25 -5.72 -29.14
CA ASP A 2 51.54 -4.44 -29.21
C ASP A 2 50.07 -4.69 -29.57
N ASN A 3 49.17 -3.92 -28.96
CA ASN A 3 47.74 -3.95 -29.27
C ASN A 3 47.54 -3.49 -30.73
N MET A 4 46.75 -4.22 -31.52
CA MET A 4 46.46 -3.89 -32.92
C MET A 4 45.31 -2.87 -33.07
N ASP A 5 44.78 -2.34 -31.97
CA ASP A 5 43.79 -1.27 -32.01
C ASP A 5 44.36 -0.02 -32.71
N GLY A 6 43.68 0.45 -33.75
CA GLY A 6 44.15 1.55 -34.60
C GLY A 6 45.07 1.14 -35.76
N ALA A 7 45.39 -0.14 -35.94
CA ALA A 7 46.18 -0.60 -37.08
C ALA A 7 45.37 -0.61 -38.38
N GLU A 8 46.01 -0.32 -39.52
CA GLU A 8 45.38 -0.43 -40.84
C GLU A 8 45.47 -1.86 -41.38
N LEU A 9 44.33 -2.40 -41.82
CA LEU A 9 44.25 -3.68 -42.51
C LEU A 9 43.23 -3.58 -43.66
N TYR A 10 43.64 -3.97 -44.87
CA TYR A 10 42.83 -3.84 -46.09
C TYR A 10 42.26 -2.42 -46.33
N GLY A 11 43.04 -1.38 -46.00
CA GLY A 11 42.64 0.02 -46.18
C GLY A 11 41.56 0.48 -45.20
N ARG A 12 41.33 -0.24 -44.10
CA ARG A 12 40.44 0.15 -43.00
C ARG A 12 41.18 0.09 -41.67
N VAL A 13 40.87 1.01 -40.77
CA VAL A 13 41.42 1.04 -39.41
C VAL A 13 40.66 0.02 -38.56
N LEU A 14 41.40 -0.84 -37.86
CA LEU A 14 40.86 -1.87 -36.97
C LEU A 14 40.51 -1.26 -35.61
N THR A 15 39.37 -1.69 -35.06
CA THR A 15 39.04 -1.52 -33.64
C THR A 15 39.12 -2.88 -32.95
N VAL A 16 39.95 -2.99 -31.92
CA VAL A 16 40.26 -4.27 -31.27
C VAL A 16 39.99 -4.14 -29.78
N ASN A 17 39.01 -4.91 -29.30
CA ASN A 17 38.62 -4.97 -27.89
C ASN A 17 38.59 -6.43 -27.41
N TYR A 18 38.60 -6.64 -26.10
CA TYR A 18 38.34 -7.95 -25.53
C TYR A 18 36.94 -8.44 -25.91
N ALA A 19 36.84 -9.72 -26.27
CA ALA A 19 35.55 -10.32 -26.60
C ALA A 19 34.66 -10.34 -25.36
N LEU A 20 33.53 -9.64 -25.43
CA LEU A 20 32.49 -9.75 -24.42
C LEU A 20 31.68 -11.04 -24.69
N PRO A 21 31.29 -11.79 -23.64
CA PRO A 21 30.44 -12.94 -23.80
C PRO A 21 29.12 -12.54 -24.47
N GLU A 22 28.57 -13.42 -25.30
CA GLU A 22 27.29 -13.20 -25.95
C GLU A 22 26.22 -12.95 -24.88
N ARG A 23 25.44 -11.88 -25.06
CA ARG A 23 24.38 -11.51 -24.11
C ARG A 23 23.38 -12.67 -24.04
N ILE A 24 23.27 -13.28 -22.86
CA ILE A 24 22.15 -14.19 -22.58
C ILE A 24 20.84 -13.42 -22.72
N LYS A 25 19.80 -14.07 -23.24
CA LYS A 25 18.45 -13.51 -23.28
C LYS A 25 18.11 -13.06 -21.84
N GLY A 26 18.02 -11.75 -21.59
CA GLY A 26 17.93 -11.18 -20.24
C GLY A 26 18.81 -9.95 -19.97
N GLY A 27 19.87 -9.71 -20.75
CA GLY A 27 20.81 -8.61 -20.47
C GLY A 27 21.84 -8.98 -19.39
N GLU A 28 22.45 -8.00 -18.71
CA GLU A 28 23.41 -8.27 -17.60
C GLU A 28 22.74 -8.98 -16.42
N GLN A 29 21.47 -8.70 -16.20
CA GLN A 29 20.67 -9.29 -15.15
C GLN A 29 19.86 -10.44 -15.74
N GLY A 30 20.36 -11.66 -15.61
CA GLY A 30 19.65 -12.86 -16.08
C GLY A 30 18.24 -12.98 -15.49
N TRP A 31 17.38 -13.80 -16.11
CA TRP A 31 15.98 -14.01 -15.69
C TRP A 31 15.83 -14.59 -14.27
N ALA A 32 16.94 -14.97 -13.64
CA ALA A 32 17.03 -15.52 -12.28
C ALA A 32 17.52 -14.48 -11.25
N ALA A 33 17.35 -13.18 -11.52
CA ALA A 33 17.86 -12.12 -10.64
C ALA A 33 17.19 -12.10 -9.24
N GLN A 34 16.00 -12.68 -9.11
CA GLN A 34 15.30 -12.79 -7.85
C GLN A 34 15.15 -14.26 -7.45
N PRO A 35 15.68 -14.68 -6.29
CA PRO A 35 15.37 -15.99 -5.74
C PRO A 35 13.87 -16.09 -5.45
N ILE A 36 13.25 -17.23 -5.78
CA ILE A 36 11.81 -17.49 -5.53
C ILE A 36 11.45 -17.37 -4.03
N TRP A 37 12.45 -17.47 -3.15
CA TRP A 37 12.36 -17.36 -1.70
C TRP A 37 12.58 -15.96 -1.14
N ALA A 38 12.84 -14.95 -1.98
CA ALA A 38 13.01 -13.56 -1.54
C ALA A 38 11.76 -12.99 -0.85
N ASP A 39 10.57 -13.54 -1.14
CA ASP A 39 9.31 -13.12 -0.53
C ASP A 39 8.90 -13.95 0.70
N ALA A 40 9.70 -14.95 1.12
CA ALA A 40 9.35 -15.83 2.22
C ALA A 40 9.19 -15.09 3.56
N ASP A 41 9.92 -13.98 3.74
CA ASP A 41 9.89 -13.17 4.96
C ASP A 41 8.66 -12.24 5.05
N THR A 42 7.90 -12.06 3.97
CA THR A 42 6.74 -11.15 3.95
C THR A 42 5.49 -11.73 4.62
N TRP A 43 5.43 -13.05 4.83
CA TRP A 43 4.25 -13.70 5.37
C TRP A 43 4.01 -13.32 6.84
N PHE A 44 5.07 -13.29 7.66
CA PHE A 44 4.96 -12.96 9.07
C PHE A 44 4.56 -11.50 9.30
N GLU A 45 5.14 -10.58 8.52
CA GLU A 45 4.81 -9.16 8.55
C GLU A 45 3.35 -8.91 8.13
N ARG A 46 2.88 -9.60 7.09
CA ARG A 46 1.48 -9.51 6.65
C ARG A 46 0.51 -9.99 7.72
N GLN A 47 0.83 -11.08 8.43
CA GLN A 47 -0.03 -11.58 9.51
C GLN A 47 -0.13 -10.61 10.70
N GLN A 48 0.95 -9.91 11.04
CA GLN A 48 0.91 -8.87 12.08
C GLN A 48 0.07 -7.68 11.63
N GLN A 49 0.24 -7.21 10.39
CA GLN A 49 -0.53 -6.09 9.84
C GLN A 49 -2.03 -6.39 9.77
N GLU A 50 -2.41 -7.61 9.37
CA GLU A 50 -3.81 -8.03 9.36
C GLU A 50 -4.43 -8.02 10.77
N GLN A 51 -3.70 -8.49 11.78
CA GLN A 51 -4.16 -8.46 13.17
C GLN A 51 -4.30 -7.03 13.73
N GLU A 52 -3.34 -6.16 13.44
CA GLU A 52 -3.42 -4.75 13.85
C GLU A 52 -4.58 -4.02 13.17
N MET A 53 -4.79 -4.26 11.87
CA MET A 53 -5.91 -3.69 11.12
C MET A 53 -7.25 -4.15 11.70
N GLN A 54 -7.37 -5.43 12.06
CA GLN A 54 -8.60 -5.98 12.62
C GLN A 54 -8.91 -5.38 13.99
N ARG A 55 -7.90 -5.16 14.84
CA ARG A 55 -8.05 -4.46 16.13
C ARG A 55 -8.53 -3.02 15.94
N LEU A 56 -7.90 -2.29 15.03
CA LEU A 56 -8.25 -0.91 14.72
C LEU A 56 -9.68 -0.81 14.18
N GLN A 57 -10.09 -1.76 13.33
CA GLN A 57 -11.44 -1.79 12.78
C GLN A 57 -12.50 -2.07 13.85
N ALA A 58 -12.22 -2.97 14.81
CA ALA A 58 -13.10 -3.24 15.94
C ALA A 58 -13.24 -2.01 16.85
N GLU A 59 -12.16 -1.29 17.11
CA GLU A 59 -12.18 -0.05 17.89
C GLU A 59 -13.01 1.04 17.19
N GLN A 60 -12.83 1.23 15.88
CA GLN A 60 -13.61 2.19 15.09
C GLN A 60 -15.10 1.84 15.06
N GLN A 61 -15.44 0.56 14.90
CA GLN A 61 -16.84 0.12 14.93
C GLN A 61 -17.48 0.35 16.30
N GLY A 62 -16.77 0.07 17.39
CA GLY A 62 -17.23 0.36 18.74
C GLY A 62 -17.45 1.85 18.99
N ALA A 63 -16.52 2.69 18.54
CA ALA A 63 -16.64 4.15 18.62
C ALA A 63 -17.83 4.69 17.80
N MET A 64 -18.05 4.14 16.61
CA MET A 64 -19.18 4.50 15.75
C MET A 64 -20.51 4.12 16.40
N GLN A 65 -20.64 2.90 16.94
CA GLN A 65 -21.83 2.45 17.65
C GLN A 65 -22.13 3.31 18.88
N ALA A 66 -21.11 3.63 19.68
CA ALA A 66 -21.26 4.52 20.83
C ALA A 66 -21.73 5.93 20.42
N ALA A 67 -21.22 6.46 19.31
CA ALA A 67 -21.66 7.74 18.76
C ALA A 67 -23.11 7.68 18.24
N GLU A 68 -23.50 6.60 17.57
CA GLU A 68 -24.88 6.37 17.10
C GLU A 68 -25.87 6.25 18.25
N ASP A 69 -25.50 5.56 19.33
CA ASP A 69 -26.34 5.42 20.53
C ASP A 69 -26.51 6.76 21.26
N LEU A 70 -25.44 7.55 21.36
CA LEU A 70 -25.51 8.90 21.90
C LEU A 70 -26.39 9.81 21.02
N HIS A 71 -26.25 9.70 19.70
CA HIS A 71 -27.09 10.42 18.76
C HIS A 71 -28.56 10.02 18.90
N ARG A 72 -28.87 8.72 18.99
CA ARG A 72 -30.22 8.20 19.22
C ARG A 72 -30.82 8.72 20.53
N LYS A 73 -30.04 8.70 21.62
CA LYS A 73 -30.47 9.24 22.94
C LYS A 73 -30.74 10.73 22.88
N LYS A 74 -29.91 11.50 22.17
CA LYS A 74 -30.09 12.95 21.99
C LYS A 74 -31.38 13.26 21.22
N MET A 75 -31.62 12.56 20.09
CA MET A 75 -32.84 12.72 19.29
C MET A 75 -34.12 12.33 20.09
N ALA A 76 -34.05 11.32 20.95
CA ALA A 76 -35.17 10.95 21.83
C ALA A 76 -35.46 12.05 22.87
N LYS A 77 -34.42 12.62 23.48
CA LYS A 77 -34.54 13.71 24.45
C LYS A 77 -35.08 14.99 23.82
N GLU A 78 -34.67 15.32 22.60
CA GLU A 78 -35.20 16.47 21.84
C GLU A 78 -36.69 16.30 21.54
N ARG A 79 -37.12 15.11 21.10
CA ARG A 79 -38.55 14.79 20.88
C ARG A 79 -39.41 14.85 22.14
N GLU A 80 -38.87 14.54 23.30
CA GLU A 80 -39.58 14.68 24.58
C GLU A 80 -39.69 16.15 25.02
N GLY A 81 -38.62 16.94 24.84
CA GLY A 81 -38.63 18.37 25.11
C GLY A 81 -39.62 19.16 24.22
N GLU A 82 -39.78 18.75 22.96
CA GLU A 82 -40.79 19.34 22.05
C GLU A 82 -42.22 19.04 22.50
N LYS A 83 -42.49 17.83 23.04
CA LYS A 83 -43.81 17.46 23.58
C LYS A 83 -44.14 18.25 24.85
N GLU A 84 -43.18 18.40 25.77
CA GLU A 84 -43.37 19.23 26.97
C GLU A 84 -43.54 20.72 26.63
N GLY A 85 -42.82 21.23 25.62
CA GLY A 85 -42.98 22.60 25.12
C GLY A 85 -44.34 22.86 24.48
N GLY A 86 -44.87 21.89 23.72
CA GLY A 86 -46.19 21.95 23.10
C GLY A 86 -47.35 21.83 24.11
N LEU A 87 -47.22 20.99 25.13
CA LEU A 87 -48.24 20.89 26.20
C LEU A 87 -48.35 22.19 27.02
N LYS A 88 -47.23 22.88 27.27
CA LYS A 88 -47.23 24.17 27.98
C LYS A 88 -47.81 25.32 27.16
N GLN A 89 -47.80 25.23 25.83
CA GLN A 89 -48.41 26.25 24.95
C GLN A 89 -49.93 26.06 24.78
N ASN A 90 -50.46 24.83 24.86
CA ASN A 90 -51.90 24.55 24.76
C ASN A 90 -52.66 24.63 26.10
N ALA A 91 -51.97 24.68 27.24
CA ALA A 91 -52.59 24.82 28.56
C ALA A 91 -52.79 26.30 28.99
N GLY A 92 -52.49 27.26 28.11
CA GLY A 92 -52.54 28.70 28.38
C GLY A 92 -53.47 29.51 27.48
N ALA A 93 -54.48 28.88 26.87
CA ALA A 93 -55.54 29.55 26.09
C ALA A 93 -56.92 29.35 26.74
#